data_AF-A0A554KSX4-F1
#
_entry.id   AF-A0A554KSX4-F1
#
_cell.length_a   1.000
_cell.length_b   1.000
_cell.length_c   1.000
_cell.angle_alpha   90.00
_cell.angle_beta   90.00
_cell.angle_gamma   90.00
#
_symmetry.space_group_name_H-M   'P 1'
#
loop_
_entity.id
_entity.type
_entity.pdbx_description
1 polymer ?
#
loop_
_entity_poly.entity_id
_entity_poly.type
_entity_poly.pdbx_seq_one_letter_code
_entity_poly.pdbx_strand_id
1 'polypeptide(L)'
;MKTVYSVADARENFAEILNLVGYSGNSVTIEKYGKPLMKMVPVKRVRPSIDVVKKYAGIWKGKKWAAKVGKPSRYFRKRDYWS
;
A
#
# COMPACT_ATOMS: atom_id res chain seq x y z
N MET A 1 -26.05 0.13 10.68
CA MET A 1 -24.82 -0.27 11.42
C MET A 1 -24.21 0.98 12.04
N LYS A 2 -23.80 0.94 13.31
CA LYS A 2 -23.21 2.11 13.99
C LYS A 2 -21.88 2.48 13.32
N THR A 3 -21.85 3.65 12.70
CA THR A 3 -20.68 4.27 12.07
C THR A 3 -19.83 5.07 13.05
N VAL A 4 -20.16 5.01 14.35
CA VAL A 4 -19.55 5.83 15.40
C VAL A 4 -19.16 4.94 16.58
N TYR A 5 -17.88 4.99 16.97
CA TYR A 5 -17.32 4.25 18.11
C TYR A 5 -16.65 5.23 19.08
N SER A 6 -16.66 4.90 20.38
CA SER A 6 -15.87 5.67 21.34
C SER A 6 -14.38 5.32 21.22
N VAL A 7 -13.50 6.20 21.71
CA VAL A 7 -12.05 5.90 21.79
C VAL A 7 -11.77 4.65 22.63
N ALA A 8 -12.57 4.39 23.67
CA ALA A 8 -12.40 3.21 24.52
C ALA A 8 -12.70 1.92 23.72
N ASP A 9 -13.86 1.87 23.07
CA ASP A 9 -14.26 0.72 22.24
C ASP A 9 -13.28 0.50 21.09
N ALA A 10 -12.80 1.59 20.50
CA ALA A 10 -11.86 1.53 19.40
C ALA A 10 -10.48 1.02 19.81
N ARG A 11 -10.07 1.21 21.07
CA ARG A 11 -8.81 0.66 21.58
C ARG A 11 -8.88 -0.84 21.79
N GLU A 12 -10.00 -1.33 22.30
CA GLU A 12 -10.19 -2.76 22.55
C GLU A 12 -10.40 -3.54 21.25
N ASN A 13 -11.14 -2.96 20.29
CA ASN A 13 -11.56 -3.65 19.06
C ASN A 13 -10.92 -3.07 17.78
N PHE A 14 -9.71 -2.52 17.89
CA PHE A 14 -9.09 -1.77 16.79
C PHE A 14 -8.94 -2.59 15.51
N ALA A 15 -8.55 -3.87 15.64
CA ALA A 15 -8.35 -4.76 14.50
C ALA A 15 -9.65 -5.06 13.75
N GLU A 16 -10.75 -5.25 14.48
CA GLU A 16 -12.07 -5.48 13.88
C GLU A 16 -12.58 -4.25 13.15
N ILE A 17 -12.38 -3.06 13.73
CA ILE A 17 -12.75 -1.79 13.10
C ILE A 17 -11.94 -1.59 11.81
N LEU A 18 -10.64 -1.89 11.81
CA LEU A 18 -9.80 -1.84 10.61
C LEU A 18 -10.29 -2.80 9.53
N ASN A 19 -10.62 -4.04 9.90
CA ASN A 19 -11.17 -5.02 8.97
C ASN A 19 -12.52 -4.56 8.41
N LEU A 20 -13.38 -3.99 9.26
CA LEU A 20 -14.68 -3.47 8.85
C LEU A 20 -14.49 -2.34 7.83
N VAL A 21 -13.61 -1.38 8.08
CA VAL A 21 -13.31 -0.30 7.14
C VAL A 21 -12.69 -0.83 5.85
N GLY A 22 -11.73 -1.75 5.94
CA GLY A 22 -11.00 -2.29 4.79
C GLY A 22 -11.83 -3.18 3.86
N TYR A 23 -12.65 -4.07 4.43
CA TYR A 23 -13.40 -5.08 3.66
C TYR A 23 -14.82 -4.64 3.34
N SER A 24 -15.53 -3.99 4.26
CA SER A 24 -16.92 -3.58 4.00
C SER A 24 -17.02 -2.28 3.19
N GLY A 25 -15.93 -1.52 3.08
CA GLY A 25 -15.91 -0.23 2.40
C GLY A 25 -16.67 0.87 3.15
N ASN A 26 -17.11 0.62 4.38
CA ASN A 26 -17.80 1.61 5.20
C ASN A 26 -16.79 2.53 5.90
N SER A 27 -17.13 3.81 6.02
CA SER A 27 -16.37 4.76 6.82
C SER A 27 -16.81 4.71 8.28
N VAL A 28 -15.85 4.79 9.19
CA VAL A 28 -16.08 4.76 10.64
C VAL A 28 -15.56 6.04 11.28
N THR A 29 -16.33 6.65 12.17
CA THR A 29 -15.95 7.80 12.99
C THR A 29 -15.64 7.34 14.41
N ILE A 30 -14.55 7.84 14.98
CA ILE A 30 -14.17 7.60 16.37
C ILE A 30 -14.36 8.90 17.14
N GLU A 31 -15.06 8.82 18.26
CA GLU A 31 -15.42 9.93 19.12
C GLU A 31 -14.79 9.84 20.51
N LYS A 32 -14.43 11.00 21.06
CA LYS A 32 -13.97 11.14 22.44
C LYS A 32 -14.88 12.14 23.15
N TYR A 33 -15.54 11.71 24.23
CA TYR A 33 -16.48 12.55 24.99
C TYR A 33 -17.56 13.22 24.11
N GLY A 34 -18.14 12.44 23.19
CA GLY A 34 -19.19 12.91 22.27
C GLY A 34 -18.70 13.88 21.19
N LYS A 35 -17.38 14.05 21.02
CA LYS A 35 -16.80 14.86 19.94
C LYS A 35 -16.09 13.97 18.93
N PRO A 36 -16.30 14.16 17.61
CA PRO A 36 -15.59 13.42 16.58
C PRO A 36 -14.11 13.77 16.62
N LEU A 37 -13.27 12.75 16.75
CA LEU A 37 -11.82 12.87 16.85
C LEU A 37 -11.12 12.41 15.56
N MET A 38 -11.61 11.32 14.97
CA MET A 38 -11.00 10.74 13.78
C MET A 38 -12.05 10.09 12.89
N LYS A 39 -11.84 10.15 11.57
CA LYS A 39 -12.63 9.40 10.59
C LYS A 39 -11.72 8.46 9.82
N MET A 40 -12.05 7.18 9.83
CA MET A 40 -11.43 6.12 9.05
C MET A 40 -12.20 5.92 7.75
N VAL A 41 -11.48 5.85 6.64
CA VAL A 41 -12.03 5.70 5.29
C VAL A 41 -11.29 4.56 4.59
N PRO A 42 -11.99 3.68 3.84
CA PRO A 42 -11.32 2.65 3.06
C PRO A 42 -10.32 3.26 2.07
N VAL A 43 -9.09 2.76 2.09
CA VAL A 43 -8.13 3.06 1.04
C VAL A 43 -8.54 2.26 -0.18
N LYS A 44 -9.19 2.91 -1.15
CA LYS A 44 -9.34 2.34 -2.50
C LYS A 44 -7.93 2.17 -3.04
N ARG A 45 -7.44 0.93 -3.13
CA ARG A 45 -6.23 0.63 -3.91
C ARG A 45 -6.56 0.96 -5.36
N VAL A 46 -6.23 2.18 -5.78
CA VAL A 46 -6.14 2.52 -7.20
C VAL A 46 -4.96 1.70 -7.69
N ARG A 47 -5.24 0.51 -8.25
CA ARG A 47 -4.23 -0.14 -9.09
C ARG A 47 -3.93 0.88 -10.18
N PRO A 48 -2.68 1.36 -10.35
CA PRO A 48 -2.37 2.22 -11.48
C PRO A 48 -2.82 1.44 -12.72
N SER A 49 -3.56 2.11 -13.62
CA SER A 49 -3.96 1.42 -14.85
C SER A 49 -2.70 0.93 -15.53
N ILE A 50 -2.78 -0.26 -16.15
CA ILE A 50 -1.67 -0.82 -16.92
C ILE A 50 -1.16 0.20 -17.96
N ASP A 51 -2.02 1.11 -18.40
CA ASP A 51 -1.70 2.19 -19.34
C ASP A 51 -0.79 3.28 -18.74
N VAL A 52 -0.96 3.63 -17.46
CA VAL A 52 -0.02 4.50 -16.74
C VAL A 52 1.34 3.82 -16.64
N VAL A 53 1.35 2.53 -16.26
CA VAL A 53 2.60 1.75 -16.20
C VAL A 53 3.24 1.66 -17.58
N LYS A 54 2.49 1.42 -18.66
CA LYS A 54 3.01 1.37 -20.03
C LYS A 54 3.55 2.72 -20.52
N LYS A 55 2.87 3.84 -20.18
CA LYS A 55 3.29 5.20 -20.53
C LYS A 55 4.67 5.52 -19.98
N TYR A 56 4.95 5.13 -18.74
CA TYR A 56 6.26 5.38 -18.09
C TYR A 56 7.26 4.22 -18.27
N ALA A 57 6.82 2.98 -18.45
CA ALA A 57 7.69 1.84 -18.78
C ALA A 57 8.25 1.92 -20.20
N GLY A 58 7.69 2.76 -21.08
CA GLY A 58 8.32 3.17 -22.34
C GLY A 58 9.75 3.71 -22.17
N ILE A 59 10.07 4.30 -21.01
CA ILE A 59 11.42 4.78 -20.65
C ILE A 59 12.40 3.60 -20.47
N TRP A 60 11.90 2.41 -20.14
CA TRP A 60 12.70 1.18 -19.97
C TRP A 60 12.90 0.39 -21.27
N LYS A 61 12.40 0.88 -22.42
CA LYS A 61 12.67 0.29 -23.75
C LYS A 61 14.10 0.51 -24.25
N GLY A 62 15.02 0.94 -23.40
CA GLY A 62 16.47 0.87 -23.63
C GLY A 62 17.02 -0.57 -23.54
N LYS A 63 16.44 -1.53 -24.29
CA LYS A 63 16.91 -2.93 -24.38
C LYS A 63 18.40 -3.04 -24.75
N LYS A 64 18.98 -2.01 -25.38
CA LYS A 64 20.41 -1.94 -25.73
C LYS A 64 21.32 -1.62 -24.53
N TRP A 65 20.84 -0.89 -23.52
CA TRP A 65 21.63 -0.52 -22.34
C TRP A 65 21.60 -1.60 -21.27
N ALA A 66 20.44 -2.20 -21.01
CA ALA A 66 20.28 -3.28 -20.02
C ALA A 66 21.17 -4.52 -20.33
N ALA A 67 21.39 -4.84 -21.59
CA ALA A 67 22.30 -5.91 -22.01
C ALA A 67 23.79 -5.58 -21.77
N LYS A 68 24.15 -4.29 -21.76
CA LYS A 68 25.52 -3.81 -21.49
C LYS A 68 25.81 -3.76 -19.98
N VAL A 69 24.83 -3.34 -19.16
CA VAL A 69 24.99 -3.22 -17.70
C VAL A 69 24.70 -4.54 -16.94
N GLY A 70 23.89 -5.43 -17.51
CA GLY A 70 23.53 -6.71 -16.88
C GLY A 70 24.64 -7.77 -16.89
N LYS A 71 25.66 -7.64 -17.75
CA LYS A 71 26.81 -8.56 -17.79
C LYS A 71 27.79 -8.33 -16.62
N PRO A 72 28.21 -7.09 -16.31
CA PRO A 72 29.03 -6.83 -15.12
C PRO A 72 28.37 -7.28 -13.81
N SER A 73 27.10 -6.94 -13.60
CA SER A 73 26.42 -7.18 -12.31
C SER A 73 26.21 -8.66 -11.98
N ARG A 74 26.02 -9.53 -12.99
CA ARG A 74 26.00 -11.00 -12.77
C ARG A 74 27.38 -11.57 -12.41
N TYR A 75 28.44 -10.95 -12.91
CA TYR A 75 29.82 -11.38 -12.61
C TYR A 75 30.20 -11.06 -11.16
N PHE A 76 29.85 -9.85 -10.68
CA PHE A 76 30.05 -9.46 -9.28
C PHE A 76 29.23 -10.31 -8.31
N ARG A 77 27.95 -10.56 -8.63
CA ARG A 77 27.08 -11.39 -7.78
C ARG A 77 27.62 -12.81 -7.56
N LYS A 78 28.22 -13.43 -8.58
CA LYS A 78 28.78 -14.80 -8.43
C LYS A 78 30.08 -14.84 -7.64
N ARG A 79 30.86 -13.75 -7.63
CA ARG A 79 32.14 -13.68 -6.93
C ARG A 79 31.94 -13.55 -5.41
N ASP A 80 30.91 -12.84 -4.98
CA ASP A 80 30.63 -12.58 -3.56
C ASP A 80 29.95 -13.76 -2.82
N TYR A 81 29.56 -14.83 -3.53
CA TYR A 81 29.02 -16.05 -2.88
C TYR A 81 30.08 -17.10 -2.53
N TRP A 82 31.34 -16.88 -2.90
CA TRP A 82 32.46 -17.81 -2.67
C TRP A 82 33.73 -17.08 -2.16
N SER A 83 33.56 -16.06 -1.31
CA SER A 83 34.65 -15.42 -0.57
C SER A 83 34.35 -15.41 0.92
#